data_AF-A0A9E1WWH8-F1
#
_entry.id   AF-A0A9E1WWH8-F1
#
_cell.length_a   1.000
_cell.length_b   1.000
_cell.length_c   1.000
_cell.angle_alpha   90.00
_cell.angle_beta   90.00
_cell.angle_gamma   90.00
#
_symmetry.space_group_name_H-M   'P 1'
#
loop_
_entity.id
_entity.type
_entity.pdbx_description
1 polymer ?
#
loop_
_entity_poly.entity_id
_entity_poly.type
_entity_poly.pdbx_seq_one_letter_code
_entity_poly.pdbx_strand_id
1 'polypeptide(L)'
;VVTVVDAAHIAARLEDSVDAADQVALASVIVLNKVADGFDVEGTEKALRDLNPHAQIHRTNRGVIDHTCILDTHSFSLERIAVDMNITDHHHDHVAANGIACVTLESKDPLDDVALEAWLERLLMLRGADILRLKGVLSVKDQERRIIIQSVHMMYEGVLGAPWSEDVRSSRMVIIGRNLDRAELTEGFASCRALQTA
;
A
#
# COMPACT_ATOMS: atom_id res chain seq x y z
N VAL A 1 6.78 -0.74 -9.49
CA VAL A 1 8.11 -1.24 -9.04
C VAL A 1 8.05 -2.76 -9.01
N VAL A 2 9.04 -3.42 -9.60
CA VAL A 2 9.17 -4.89 -9.57
C VAL A 2 10.39 -5.24 -8.75
N THR A 3 10.23 -6.10 -7.75
CA THR A 3 11.31 -6.53 -6.85
C THR A 3 11.47 -8.05 -6.96
N VAL A 4 12.67 -8.52 -7.27
CA VAL A 4 12.98 -9.95 -7.31
C VAL A 4 13.55 -10.34 -5.95
N VAL A 5 12.97 -11.35 -5.32
CA VAL A 5 13.41 -11.86 -4.02
C VAL A 5 13.73 -13.35 -4.11
N ASP A 6 14.69 -13.79 -3.32
CA ASP A 6 15.14 -15.18 -3.26
C ASP A 6 14.49 -15.90 -2.06
N ALA A 7 13.70 -16.96 -2.33
CA ALA A 7 13.02 -17.72 -1.28
C ALA A 7 13.98 -18.32 -0.24
N ALA A 8 15.25 -18.55 -0.61
CA ALA A 8 16.23 -19.11 0.30
C ALA A 8 16.69 -18.14 1.41
N HIS A 9 16.68 -16.83 1.15
CA HIS A 9 17.41 -15.86 1.97
C HIS A 9 16.60 -14.63 2.38
N ILE A 10 15.47 -14.36 1.72
CA ILE A 10 14.75 -13.09 1.91
C ILE A 10 14.28 -12.91 3.36
N ALA A 11 13.84 -13.97 4.06
CA ALA A 11 13.41 -13.88 5.46
C ALA A 11 14.52 -13.27 6.35
N ALA A 12 15.75 -13.80 6.27
CA ALA A 12 16.89 -13.25 7.01
C ALA A 12 17.26 -11.83 6.54
N ARG A 13 17.13 -11.55 5.23
CA ARG A 13 17.42 -10.21 4.68
C ARG A 13 16.44 -9.15 5.14
N LEU A 14 15.17 -9.50 5.37
CA LEU A 14 14.19 -8.56 5.92
C LEU A 14 14.51 -8.13 7.36
N GLU A 15 15.27 -8.95 8.09
CA GLU A 15 15.71 -8.66 9.46
C GLU A 15 17.00 -7.82 9.49
N ASP A 16 17.97 -8.10 8.61
CA ASP A 16 19.32 -7.51 8.70
C ASP A 16 19.65 -6.45 7.63
N SER A 17 18.78 -6.26 6.63
CA SER A 17 19.01 -5.33 5.52
C SER A 17 17.85 -4.34 5.38
N VAL A 18 18.16 -3.07 5.67
CA VAL A 18 17.27 -1.92 5.45
C VAL A 18 16.89 -1.80 3.98
N ASP A 19 17.86 -1.97 3.07
CA ASP A 19 17.61 -1.87 1.63
C ASP A 19 16.67 -2.97 1.12
N ALA A 20 16.83 -4.21 1.60
CA ALA A 20 15.94 -5.31 1.21
C ALA A 20 14.50 -5.04 1.68
N ALA A 21 14.35 -4.53 2.89
CA ALA A 21 13.06 -4.14 3.44
C ALA A 21 12.41 -3.00 2.64
N ASP A 22 13.16 -1.95 2.32
CA ASP A 22 12.67 -0.81 1.54
C ASP A 22 12.24 -1.26 0.13
N GLN A 23 13.03 -2.12 -0.52
CA GLN A 23 12.70 -2.67 -1.83
C GLN A 23 11.41 -3.49 -1.83
N VAL A 24 11.15 -4.25 -0.76
CA VAL A 24 9.89 -5.00 -0.60
C VAL A 24 8.73 -4.04 -0.30
N ALA A 25 8.91 -3.07 0.59
CA ALA A 25 7.90 -2.04 0.90
C ALA A 25 7.49 -1.20 -0.31
N LEU A 26 8.42 -0.91 -1.22
CA LEU A 26 8.18 -0.15 -2.45
C LEU A 26 7.61 -1.01 -3.59
N ALA A 27 7.65 -2.34 -3.48
CA ALA A 27 7.24 -3.22 -4.55
C ALA A 27 5.73 -3.07 -4.88
N SER A 28 5.43 -3.04 -6.17
CA SER A 28 4.07 -3.34 -6.66
C SER A 28 3.94 -4.83 -6.97
N VAL A 29 5.03 -5.41 -7.49
CA VAL A 29 5.12 -6.82 -7.85
C VAL A 29 6.40 -7.37 -7.24
N ILE A 30 6.26 -8.50 -6.56
CA ILE A 30 7.35 -9.28 -5.98
C ILE A 30 7.45 -10.59 -6.76
N VAL A 31 8.61 -10.82 -7.36
CA VAL A 31 8.94 -12.09 -8.02
C VAL A 31 9.70 -12.94 -7.01
N LEU A 32 8.98 -13.86 -6.35
CA LEU A 32 9.55 -14.79 -5.39
C LEU A 32 10.18 -15.96 -6.16
N ASN A 33 11.51 -15.96 -6.25
CA ASN A 33 12.28 -16.92 -7.03
C ASN A 33 12.78 -18.09 -6.16
N LYS A 34 13.16 -19.20 -6.82
CA LYS A 34 13.69 -20.44 -6.21
C LYS A 34 12.70 -21.22 -5.35
N VAL A 35 11.41 -21.15 -5.68
CA VAL A 35 10.35 -21.82 -4.89
C VAL A 35 10.39 -23.36 -4.97
N ALA A 36 11.04 -23.92 -5.99
CA ALA A 36 11.09 -25.38 -6.20
C ALA A 36 12.27 -26.07 -5.49
N ASP A 37 13.11 -25.29 -4.79
CA ASP A 37 14.36 -25.77 -4.23
C ASP A 37 14.20 -26.31 -2.79
N GLY A 38 12.95 -26.50 -2.33
CA GLY A 38 12.63 -27.12 -1.03
C GLY A 38 12.69 -26.18 0.18
N PHE A 39 12.72 -24.87 -0.05
CA PHE A 39 12.70 -23.85 1.01
C PHE A 39 11.29 -23.61 1.56
N ASP A 40 11.21 -22.92 2.71
CA ASP A 40 9.93 -22.49 3.29
C ASP A 40 9.33 -21.30 2.51
N VAL A 41 8.64 -21.64 1.42
CA VAL A 41 7.96 -20.67 0.56
C VAL A 41 6.79 -20.01 1.29
N GLU A 42 6.05 -20.75 2.10
CA GLU A 42 4.87 -20.23 2.79
C GLU A 42 5.25 -19.24 3.88
N GLY A 43 6.25 -19.56 4.70
CA GLY A 43 6.79 -18.63 5.70
C GLY A 43 7.40 -17.38 5.06
N THR A 44 8.08 -17.55 3.93
CA THR A 44 8.62 -16.42 3.15
C THR A 44 7.52 -15.51 2.63
N GLU A 45 6.47 -16.06 2.03
CA GLU A 45 5.34 -15.25 1.54
C GLU A 45 4.63 -14.54 2.66
N LYS A 46 4.46 -15.19 3.81
CA LYS A 46 3.91 -14.56 5.00
C LYS A 46 4.75 -13.35 5.41
N ALA A 47 6.07 -13.50 5.53
CA ALA A 47 6.95 -12.38 5.89
C ALA A 47 6.89 -11.21 4.87
N LEU A 48 6.78 -11.52 3.57
CA LEU A 48 6.60 -10.51 2.54
C LEU A 48 5.24 -9.80 2.65
N ARG A 49 4.16 -10.53 2.96
CA ARG A 49 2.81 -9.97 3.15
C ARG A 49 2.69 -9.15 4.42
N ASP A 50 3.36 -9.57 5.50
CA ASP A 50 3.40 -8.82 6.75
C ASP A 50 4.05 -7.43 6.53
N LEU A 51 5.05 -7.35 5.65
CA LEU A 51 5.72 -6.09 5.31
C LEU A 51 4.96 -5.26 4.25
N ASN A 52 4.50 -5.90 3.17
CA ASN A 52 3.80 -5.24 2.07
C ASN A 52 2.59 -6.08 1.62
N PRO A 53 1.43 -5.90 2.27
CA PRO A 53 0.25 -6.73 2.00
C PRO A 53 -0.36 -6.49 0.62
N HIS A 54 -0.08 -5.34 0.00
CA HIS A 54 -0.67 -4.94 -1.28
C HIS A 54 0.22 -5.26 -2.49
N ALA A 55 1.43 -5.79 -2.29
CA ALA A 55 2.25 -6.27 -3.40
C ALA A 55 1.70 -7.60 -3.93
N GLN A 56 1.74 -7.76 -5.25
CA GLN A 56 1.44 -9.04 -5.88
C GLN A 56 2.66 -9.93 -5.83
N ILE A 57 2.50 -11.14 -5.35
CA ILE A 57 3.59 -12.10 -5.24
C ILE A 57 3.41 -13.17 -6.31
N HIS A 58 4.42 -13.30 -7.18
CA HIS A 58 4.49 -14.37 -8.17
C HIS A 58 5.60 -15.34 -7.80
N ARG A 59 5.22 -16.60 -7.54
CA ARG A 59 6.14 -17.71 -7.33
C ARG A 59 6.79 -18.10 -8.65
N THR A 60 8.11 -18.18 -8.68
CA THR A 60 8.89 -18.49 -9.87
C THR A 60 10.09 -19.38 -9.55
N ASN A 61 10.61 -20.06 -10.57
CA ASN A 61 11.94 -20.65 -10.50
C ASN A 61 12.79 -20.19 -11.68
N ARG A 62 14.07 -19.92 -11.43
CA ARG A 62 15.01 -19.34 -12.40
C ARG A 62 14.49 -18.05 -13.05
N GLY A 63 13.66 -17.28 -12.33
CA GLY A 63 13.08 -16.02 -12.80
C GLY A 63 12.11 -16.17 -13.98
N VAL A 64 11.62 -17.38 -14.27
CA VAL A 64 10.65 -17.60 -15.35
C VAL A 64 9.28 -17.06 -14.90
N ILE A 65 8.83 -16.00 -15.57
CA ILE A 65 7.55 -15.35 -15.34
C ILE A 65 7.00 -14.82 -16.66
N ASP A 66 5.67 -14.79 -16.80
CA ASP A 66 5.05 -14.12 -17.94
C ASP A 66 5.32 -12.61 -17.88
N HIS A 67 5.78 -12.03 -18.98
CA HIS A 67 6.07 -10.61 -19.07
C HIS A 67 4.87 -9.72 -18.72
N THR A 68 3.63 -10.16 -18.97
CA THR A 68 2.41 -9.42 -18.60
C THR A 68 2.18 -9.34 -17.10
N CYS A 69 2.86 -10.18 -16.30
CA CYS A 69 2.84 -10.11 -14.85
C CYS A 69 3.81 -9.06 -14.28
N ILE A 70 4.74 -8.53 -15.09
CA ILE A 70 5.78 -7.56 -14.65
C ILE A 70 5.80 -6.27 -15.49
N LEU A 71 5.42 -6.34 -16.76
CA LEU A 71 5.19 -5.23 -17.68
C LEU A 71 3.69 -4.99 -17.79
N ASP A 72 3.31 -3.73 -18.04
CA ASP A 72 1.91 -3.31 -18.16
C ASP A 72 1.03 -3.82 -17.00
N THR A 73 1.64 -3.98 -15.83
CA THR A 73 0.96 -4.51 -14.64
C THR A 73 -0.17 -3.62 -14.20
N HIS A 74 -0.28 -2.41 -14.75
CA HIS A 74 -1.31 -1.47 -14.38
C HIS A 74 -1.35 -1.30 -12.84
N SER A 75 -0.21 -1.49 -12.16
CA SER A 75 -0.12 -1.33 -10.71
C SER A 75 -0.13 0.14 -10.28
N PHE A 76 -0.18 1.02 -11.29
CA PHE A 76 -0.53 2.43 -11.24
C PHE A 76 -1.93 2.72 -11.80
N SER A 77 -2.64 1.71 -12.31
CA SER A 77 -4.02 1.87 -12.77
C SER A 77 -5.01 1.73 -11.62
N LEU A 78 -6.10 2.42 -11.85
CA LEU A 78 -7.10 2.81 -10.89
C LEU A 78 -8.00 1.64 -10.49
N GLU A 79 -8.28 0.74 -11.44
CA GLU A 79 -9.03 -0.49 -11.17
C GLU A 79 -8.25 -1.45 -10.29
N ARG A 80 -6.92 -1.54 -10.50
CA ARG A 80 -6.10 -2.50 -9.78
C ARG A 80 -5.84 -2.09 -8.34
N ILE A 81 -5.61 -0.80 -8.10
CA ILE A 81 -5.51 -0.27 -6.73
C ILE A 81 -6.81 -0.55 -5.97
N ALA A 82 -7.99 -0.37 -6.57
CA ALA A 82 -9.26 -0.70 -5.90
C ALA A 82 -9.39 -2.20 -5.57
N VAL A 83 -8.90 -3.09 -6.43
CA VAL A 83 -8.88 -4.54 -6.17
C VAL A 83 -7.87 -4.92 -5.09
N ASP A 84 -6.63 -4.42 -5.18
CA ASP A 84 -5.56 -4.65 -4.19
C ASP A 84 -5.96 -4.12 -2.79
N MET A 85 -6.83 -3.10 -2.75
CA MET A 85 -7.38 -2.49 -1.53
C MET A 85 -8.65 -3.21 -1.04
N ASN A 86 -9.28 -4.07 -1.83
CA ASN A 86 -10.44 -4.87 -1.43
C ASN A 86 -10.06 -6.23 -0.81
N ILE A 87 -8.76 -6.56 -0.73
CA ILE A 87 -8.30 -7.76 -0.03
C ILE A 87 -8.57 -7.58 1.47
N THR A 88 -9.72 -8.08 1.90
CA THR A 88 -10.09 -8.25 3.30
C THR A 88 -9.42 -9.51 3.79
N ASP A 89 -8.30 -9.39 4.51
CA ASP A 89 -7.93 -10.44 5.43
C ASP A 89 -7.04 -9.90 6.56
N HIS A 90 -7.63 -9.88 7.75
CA HIS A 90 -6.98 -9.88 9.07
C HIS A 90 -5.54 -9.36 9.14
N HIS A 91 -5.33 -8.03 9.08
CA HIS A 91 -4.02 -7.46 9.37
C HIS A 91 -3.85 -7.26 10.88
N HIS A 92 -3.04 -8.14 11.47
CA HIS A 92 -2.33 -7.84 12.70
C HIS A 92 -1.34 -6.71 12.42
N ASP A 93 -1.31 -5.70 13.31
CA ASP A 93 -0.32 -4.63 13.32
C ASP A 93 1.08 -5.21 13.56
N HIS A 94 1.73 -5.68 12.51
CA HIS A 94 3.11 -6.15 12.58
C HIS A 94 4.06 -5.03 12.19
N VAL A 95 4.83 -4.55 13.17
CA VAL A 95 6.06 -3.82 12.91
C VAL A 95 7.09 -4.86 12.51
N ALA A 96 7.58 -4.81 11.27
CA ALA A 96 8.65 -5.69 10.84
C ALA A 96 9.91 -5.43 11.67
N ALA A 97 10.81 -6.42 11.77
CA ALA A 97 12.05 -6.31 12.55
C ALA A 97 12.91 -5.08 12.19
N ASN A 98 12.79 -4.61 10.96
CA ASN A 98 13.45 -3.42 10.43
C ASN A 98 12.76 -2.08 10.78
N GLY A 99 11.66 -2.09 11.55
CA GLY A 99 10.94 -0.88 11.95
C GLY A 99 9.97 -0.30 10.91
N ILE A 100 9.74 -1.00 9.79
CA ILE A 100 8.69 -0.66 8.83
C ILE A 100 7.35 -1.19 9.34
N ALA A 101 6.32 -0.36 9.25
CA ALA A 101 4.93 -0.70 9.53
C ALA A 101 4.05 -0.35 8.33
N CYS A 102 2.93 -1.07 8.20
CA CYS A 102 1.87 -0.80 7.24
C CYS A 102 0.62 -0.39 8.02
N VAL A 103 0.11 0.83 7.78
CA VAL A 103 -1.11 1.35 8.39
C VAL A 103 -2.17 1.51 7.32
N THR A 104 -3.31 0.87 7.53
CA THR A 104 -4.50 0.99 6.67
C THR A 104 -5.54 1.86 7.35
N LEU A 105 -5.98 2.90 6.64
CA LEU A 105 -6.97 3.88 7.07
C LEU A 105 -8.24 3.71 6.23
N GLU A 106 -9.40 3.76 6.88
CA GLU A 106 -10.69 3.52 6.26
C GLU A 106 -11.74 4.55 6.72
N SER A 107 -12.62 4.95 5.81
CA SER A 107 -13.80 5.76 6.11
C SER A 107 -14.98 5.32 5.25
N LYS A 108 -16.14 5.14 5.88
CA LYS A 108 -17.41 4.92 5.16
C LYS A 108 -18.05 6.23 4.73
N ASP A 109 -17.75 7.32 5.42
CA ASP A 109 -18.23 8.65 5.09
C ASP A 109 -17.32 9.29 4.03
N PRO A 110 -17.88 10.11 3.12
CA PRO A 110 -17.08 10.90 2.18
C PRO A 110 -16.18 11.88 2.94
N LEU A 111 -15.00 12.11 2.38
CA LEU A 111 -14.02 13.07 2.88
C LEU A 111 -14.29 14.46 2.30
N ASP A 112 -13.92 15.49 3.06
CA ASP A 112 -13.84 16.87 2.57
C ASP A 112 -12.52 17.07 1.82
N ASP A 113 -12.59 17.62 0.61
CA ASP A 113 -11.45 17.75 -0.30
C ASP A 113 -10.35 18.65 0.30
N VAL A 114 -10.75 19.80 0.86
CA VAL A 114 -9.85 20.80 1.41
C VAL A 114 -9.19 20.29 2.70
N ALA A 115 -9.96 19.63 3.57
CA ALA A 115 -9.43 19.04 4.79
C ALA A 115 -8.43 17.90 4.49
N LEU A 116 -8.75 17.06 3.50
CA LEU A 116 -7.90 15.96 3.05
C LEU A 116 -6.57 16.48 2.48
N GLU A 117 -6.61 17.47 1.58
CA GLU A 117 -5.42 18.08 0.98
C GLU A 117 -4.51 18.66 2.07
N ALA A 118 -5.06 19.50 2.95
CA ALA A 118 -4.30 20.12 4.04
C ALA A 118 -3.66 19.07 4.99
N TRP A 119 -4.37 17.98 5.26
CA TRP A 119 -3.85 16.90 6.08
C TRP A 119 -2.71 16.13 5.38
N LEU A 120 -2.88 15.76 4.10
CA LEU A 120 -1.86 15.06 3.31
C LEU A 120 -0.58 15.89 3.18
N GLU A 121 -0.70 17.18 2.86
CA GLU A 121 0.43 18.10 2.78
C GLU A 121 1.19 18.17 4.10
N ARG A 122 0.47 18.34 5.22
CA ARG A 122 1.07 18.37 6.55
C ARG A 122 1.75 17.06 6.90
N LEU A 123 1.12 15.93 6.60
CA LEU A 123 1.66 14.59 6.84
C LEU A 123 2.98 14.40 6.09
N LEU A 124 3.01 14.70 4.79
CA LEU A 124 4.20 14.52 3.97
C LEU A 124 5.30 15.54 4.30
N MET A 125 4.95 16.76 4.70
CA MET A 125 5.92 17.74 5.18
C MET A 125 6.62 17.30 6.47
N LEU A 126 5.87 16.73 7.42
CA LEU A 126 6.41 16.35 8.74
C LEU A 126 7.05 14.96 8.75
N ARG A 127 6.48 14.02 7.99
CA ARG A 127 6.79 12.58 8.08
C ARG A 127 7.12 11.95 6.73
N GLY A 128 7.19 12.72 5.65
CA GLY A 128 7.42 12.18 4.32
C GLY A 128 8.72 11.35 4.25
N ALA A 129 9.77 11.75 4.96
CA ALA A 129 11.06 11.03 5.02
C ALA A 129 10.92 9.59 5.53
N ASP A 130 9.93 9.36 6.39
CA ASP A 130 9.62 8.06 6.95
C ASP A 130 8.57 7.29 6.10
N ILE A 131 7.83 7.96 5.22
CA ILE A 131 6.81 7.35 4.36
C ILE A 131 7.49 6.79 3.10
N LEU A 132 7.50 5.47 3.00
CA LEU A 132 8.04 4.76 1.84
C LEU A 132 7.00 4.71 0.72
N ARG A 133 5.74 4.47 1.07
CA ARG A 133 4.65 4.32 0.09
C ARG A 133 3.33 4.75 0.70
N LEU A 134 2.58 5.56 -0.05
CA LEU A 134 1.19 5.85 0.23
C LEU A 134 0.38 5.53 -1.02
N LYS A 135 -0.76 4.86 -0.85
CA LYS A 135 -1.77 4.66 -1.90
C LYS A 135 -3.16 4.75 -1.32
N GLY A 136 -4.10 5.36 -2.03
CA GLY A 136 -5.47 5.48 -1.57
C GLY A 136 -6.49 5.52 -2.70
N VAL A 137 -7.67 5.02 -2.40
CA VAL A 137 -8.90 5.18 -3.18
C VAL A 137 -9.89 5.86 -2.25
N LEU A 138 -10.27 7.09 -2.59
CA LEU A 138 -10.96 8.00 -1.69
C LEU A 138 -12.32 8.40 -2.27
N SER A 139 -13.32 8.33 -1.40
CA SER A 139 -14.63 8.95 -1.58
C SER A 139 -14.55 10.38 -1.07
N VAL A 140 -14.69 11.35 -1.97
CA VAL A 140 -14.68 12.78 -1.65
C VAL A 140 -16.07 13.35 -1.90
N LYS A 141 -16.48 14.28 -1.03
CA LYS A 141 -17.78 14.94 -1.11
C LYS A 141 -17.95 15.64 -2.46
N ASP A 142 -19.17 15.57 -2.99
CA ASP A 142 -19.57 16.15 -4.28
C ASP A 142 -18.76 15.64 -5.49
N GLN A 143 -18.02 14.53 -5.32
CA GLN A 143 -17.30 13.86 -6.39
C GLN A 143 -17.95 12.52 -6.73
N GLU A 144 -18.37 12.35 -7.99
CA GLU A 144 -19.00 11.12 -8.49
C GLU A 144 -17.99 10.04 -8.87
N ARG A 145 -16.72 10.43 -9.00
CA ARG A 145 -15.60 9.53 -9.31
C ARG A 145 -14.76 9.23 -8.09
N ARG A 146 -14.05 8.11 -8.13
CA ARG A 146 -13.03 7.78 -7.12
C ARG A 146 -11.89 8.79 -7.25
N ILE A 147 -11.42 9.37 -6.15
CA ILE A 147 -10.12 10.05 -6.15
C ILE A 147 -9.07 9.01 -5.80
N ILE A 148 -8.03 8.90 -6.61
CA ILE A 148 -6.98 7.93 -6.39
C ILE A 148 -5.70 8.68 -6.16
N ILE A 149 -5.07 8.39 -5.03
CA ILE A 149 -3.87 9.07 -4.60
C ILE A 149 -2.72 8.08 -4.45
N GLN A 150 -1.53 8.56 -4.69
CA GLN A 150 -0.31 7.84 -4.38
C GLN A 150 0.82 8.79 -4.07
N SER A 151 1.77 8.36 -3.24
CA SER A 151 3.01 9.09 -3.02
C SER A 151 4.20 8.50 -3.77
N VAL A 152 5.08 9.39 -4.19
CA VAL A 152 6.45 9.08 -4.54
C VAL A 152 7.32 10.00 -3.71
N HIS A 153 7.96 9.45 -2.67
CA HIS A 153 8.76 10.22 -1.72
C HIS A 153 7.91 11.30 -1.00
N MET A 154 8.38 12.55 -0.92
CA MET A 154 7.67 13.67 -0.25
C MET A 154 6.48 14.23 -1.05
N MET A 155 6.24 13.75 -2.26
CA MET A 155 5.20 14.27 -3.14
C MET A 155 4.08 13.24 -3.28
N TYR A 156 2.85 13.72 -3.40
CA TYR A 156 1.74 12.90 -3.81
C TYR A 156 1.11 13.44 -5.09
N GLU A 157 0.44 12.55 -5.79
CA GLU A 157 -0.38 12.86 -6.95
C GLU A 157 -1.78 12.30 -6.69
N GLY A 158 -2.80 13.09 -7.04
CA GLY A 158 -4.21 12.68 -7.01
C GLY A 158 -4.81 12.77 -8.41
N VAL A 159 -5.50 11.72 -8.83
CA VAL A 159 -6.19 11.66 -10.14
C VAL A 159 -7.62 11.18 -9.99
N LEU A 160 -8.49 11.63 -10.90
CA LEU A 160 -9.85 11.13 -10.99
C LEU A 160 -9.86 9.74 -11.64
N GLY A 161 -10.44 8.78 -10.94
CA GLY A 161 -10.64 7.42 -11.41
C GLY A 161 -11.99 7.17 -12.06
N ALA A 162 -12.35 5.89 -12.11
CA ALA A 162 -13.65 5.46 -12.57
C ALA A 162 -14.76 6.06 -11.68
N PRO A 163 -15.96 6.27 -12.23
CA PRO A 163 -17.15 6.53 -11.43
C PRO A 163 -17.33 5.48 -10.33
N TRP A 164 -17.93 5.88 -9.21
CA TRP A 164 -18.42 4.89 -8.25
C TRP A 164 -19.46 3.99 -8.93
N SER A 165 -19.32 2.67 -8.76
CA SER A 165 -20.37 1.69 -9.08
C SER A 165 -21.56 1.87 -8.14
N GLU A 166 -22.62 1.08 -8.29
CA GLU A 166 -23.73 1.02 -7.31
C GLU A 166 -23.29 0.55 -5.90
N ASP A 167 -22.02 0.16 -5.74
CA ASP A 167 -21.43 -0.23 -4.47
C ASP A 167 -21.31 0.92 -3.46
N VAL A 168 -21.17 0.55 -2.20
CA VAL A 168 -20.96 1.48 -1.08
C VAL A 168 -19.67 2.28 -1.31
N ARG A 169 -19.82 3.60 -1.46
CA ARG A 169 -18.67 4.52 -1.51
C ARG A 169 -17.92 4.44 -0.19
N SER A 170 -16.64 4.15 -0.25
CA SER A 170 -15.78 4.12 0.94
C SER A 170 -14.36 4.54 0.57
N SER A 171 -13.71 5.21 1.50
CA SER A 171 -12.31 5.60 1.37
C SER A 171 -11.43 4.55 2.03
N ARG A 172 -10.37 4.14 1.35
CA ARG A 172 -9.30 3.31 1.90
C ARG A 172 -7.95 3.88 1.49
N MET A 173 -7.04 4.00 2.44
CA MET A 173 -5.68 4.45 2.21
C MET A 173 -4.68 3.59 2.98
N VAL A 174 -3.56 3.27 2.36
CA VAL A 174 -2.47 2.49 2.93
C VAL A 174 -1.24 3.35 2.97
N ILE A 175 -0.55 3.33 4.10
CA ILE A 175 0.71 4.01 4.34
C ILE A 175 1.71 2.96 4.83
N ILE A 176 2.81 2.79 4.11
CA ILE A 176 3.94 1.96 4.50
C ILE A 176 5.11 2.88 4.79
N GLY A 177 5.73 2.72 5.96
CA GLY A 177 6.77 3.62 6.41
C GLY A 177 7.35 3.25 7.75
N ARG A 178 8.28 4.07 8.23
CA ARG A 178 9.00 3.90 9.50
C ARG A 178 8.36 4.77 10.57
N ASN A 179 8.48 4.37 11.83
CA ASN A 179 8.04 5.19 12.96
C ASN A 179 6.60 5.73 12.82
N LEU A 180 5.70 4.95 12.21
CA LEU A 180 4.33 5.38 11.95
C LEU A 180 3.53 5.35 13.26
N ASP A 181 2.87 6.46 13.58
CA ASP A 181 1.90 6.51 14.68
C ASP A 181 0.51 6.23 14.13
N ARG A 182 0.01 5.01 14.35
CA ARG A 182 -1.30 4.58 13.87
C ARG A 182 -2.43 5.43 14.43
N ALA A 183 -2.35 5.84 15.69
CA ALA A 183 -3.41 6.63 16.33
C ALA A 183 -3.47 8.03 15.69
N GLU A 184 -2.31 8.68 15.55
CA GLU A 184 -2.19 9.98 14.88
C GLU A 184 -2.73 9.93 13.43
N LEU A 185 -2.32 8.91 12.65
CA LEU A 185 -2.77 8.74 11.27
C LEU A 185 -4.28 8.49 11.17
N THR A 186 -4.82 7.64 12.06
CA THR A 186 -6.25 7.31 12.08
C THR A 186 -7.08 8.51 12.47
N GLU A 187 -6.68 9.25 13.50
CA GLU A 187 -7.37 10.46 13.94
C GLU A 187 -7.29 11.57 12.89
N GLY A 188 -6.12 11.79 12.29
CA GLY A 188 -5.91 12.75 11.22
C GLY A 188 -6.80 12.46 10.01
N PHE A 189 -6.83 11.21 9.54
CA PHE A 189 -7.71 10.82 8.43
C PHE A 189 -9.20 10.92 8.78
N ALA A 190 -9.58 10.53 10.01
CA ALA A 190 -10.95 10.67 10.50
C ALA A 190 -11.40 12.14 10.58
N SER A 191 -10.48 13.08 10.86
CA SER A 191 -10.78 14.52 10.89
C SER A 191 -11.10 15.09 9.51
N CYS A 192 -10.75 14.38 8.43
CA CYS A 192 -11.03 14.77 7.06
C CYS A 192 -12.45 14.39 6.61
N ARG A 193 -13.28 13.75 7.44
CA ARG A 193 -14.67 13.40 7.07
C ARG A 193 -15.48 14.66 6.83
N ALA A 194 -16.22 14.69 5.72
CA ALA A 194 -17.11 15.80 5.43
C ALA A 194 -18.23 15.86 6.48
N LEU A 195 -18.55 17.08 6.92
CA LEU A 195 -19.71 17.30 7.78
C LEU A 195 -20.97 16.86 7.04
N GLN A 196 -21.74 15.97 7.67
CA GLN A 196 -23.08 15.64 7.20
C GLN A 196 -23.93 16.90 7.30
N THR A 197 -24.35 17.43 6.15
CA THR A 197 -25.43 18.42 6.12
C THR A 197 -26.69 17.75 6.66
N ALA A 198 -27.15 18.25 7.81
CA ALA A 198 -28.38 17.83 8.48
C ALA A 198 -29.63 18.15 7.63
#